data_AF-A0A7G8UU85-F1
#
_entry.id   AF-A0A7G8UU85-F1
#
_cell.length_a   1.000
_cell.length_b   1.000
_cell.length_c   1.000
_cell.angle_alpha   90.00
_cell.angle_beta   90.00
_cell.angle_gamma   90.00
#
_symmetry.space_group_name_H-M   'P 1'
#
loop_
_entity.id
_entity.type
_entity.pdbx_description
1 polymer ?
#
loop_
_entity_poly.entity_id
_entity_poly.type
_entity_poly.pdbx_seq_one_letter_code
_entity_poly.pdbx_strand_id
1 'polypeptide(L)'
;MVKPKHGFWSQIRESVPAYLLVLPTFAVFCVFLYIPFVKALRISTYKFNGIGDLTDYVGFDNYWRVLQDDKFYSAFWNTFKLIGADSLFSIGTGFLLAFVLYKGIKLKRFFNTALFIPYLISMVVIGSIWRIIYDPTIGPLNQFLEAIGLAEWAQPWLSNEHTALPAIMLTWIWHTIPFNMLIIYANLMTMPGDFLEAAEMDGATPFQKLRYIILPYLLPTFGTLLLLTVTTDLKAFDMVWVMTQGGPGGASEVITSYVYRKAFSTQDFGTATAASVIMMLVMVTIMIVAQLAGRMGGKGR
;
A
#
# COMPACT_ATOMS: atom_id res chain seq x y z
N MET A 1 -33.76 22.26 33.99
CA MET A 1 -34.56 21.54 32.97
C MET A 1 -33.90 20.19 32.70
N VAL A 2 -34.47 19.12 33.24
CA VAL A 2 -33.96 17.75 33.06
C VAL A 2 -34.45 17.24 31.70
N LYS A 3 -33.55 16.98 30.75
CA LYS A 3 -33.90 16.36 29.46
C LYS A 3 -34.61 15.02 29.74
N PRO A 4 -35.78 14.74 29.13
CA PRO A 4 -36.42 13.45 29.32
C PRO A 4 -35.49 12.34 28.81
N LYS A 5 -35.31 11.28 29.61
CA LYS A 5 -34.61 10.08 29.17
C LYS A 5 -35.48 9.41 28.10
N HIS A 6 -35.22 9.73 26.83
CA HIS A 6 -35.81 9.02 25.70
C HIS A 6 -35.52 7.52 25.89
N GLY A 7 -36.55 6.69 25.91
CA GLY A 7 -36.39 5.24 25.96
C GLY A 7 -35.66 4.76 24.70
N PHE A 8 -34.89 3.68 24.81
CA PHE A 8 -34.15 3.07 23.70
C PHE A 8 -35.00 2.96 22.40
N TRP A 9 -36.28 2.61 22.54
CA TRP A 9 -37.24 2.49 21.45
C TRP A 9 -37.70 3.81 20.82
N SER A 10 -37.76 4.91 21.58
CA SER A 10 -38.07 6.23 21.01
C SER A 10 -36.87 6.80 20.25
N GLN A 11 -35.64 6.54 20.73
CA GLN A 11 -34.41 6.94 20.02
C GLN A 11 -34.26 6.21 18.68
N ILE A 12 -34.58 4.91 18.63
CA ILE A 12 -34.60 4.14 17.37
C ILE A 12 -35.64 4.72 16.41
N ARG A 13 -36.87 5.01 16.89
CA ARG A 13 -37.95 5.56 16.05
C ARG A 13 -37.60 6.92 15.46
N GLU A 14 -36.98 7.80 16.24
CA GLU A 14 -36.48 9.10 15.77
C GLU A 14 -35.33 8.95 14.75
N SER A 15 -34.57 7.85 14.83
CA SER A 15 -33.44 7.56 13.93
C SER A 15 -33.81 6.74 12.68
N VAL A 16 -35.07 6.32 12.53
CA VAL A 16 -35.54 5.54 11.36
C VAL A 16 -35.21 6.21 10.02
N PRO A 17 -35.39 7.54 9.84
CA PRO A 17 -35.00 8.20 8.60
C PRO A 17 -33.50 8.11 8.32
N ALA A 18 -32.65 8.22 9.35
CA ALA A 18 -31.21 8.06 9.22
C ALA A 18 -30.82 6.62 8.84
N TYR A 19 -31.47 5.61 9.44
CA TYR A 19 -31.25 4.21 9.07
C TYR A 19 -31.69 3.91 7.63
N LEU A 20 -32.82 4.46 7.18
CA LEU A 20 -33.29 4.31 5.79
C LEU A 20 -32.33 4.92 4.77
N LEU A 21 -31.63 6.00 5.11
CA LEU A 21 -30.60 6.60 4.26
C LEU A 21 -29.31 5.77 4.21
N VAL A 22 -28.95 5.09 5.30
CA VAL A 22 -27.75 4.21 5.37
C VAL A 22 -28.00 2.84 4.74
N LEU A 23 -29.25 2.38 4.75
CA LEU A 23 -29.62 1.03 4.32
C LEU A 23 -29.18 0.67 2.89
N PRO A 24 -29.30 1.53 1.85
CA PRO A 24 -28.79 1.23 0.52
C PRO A 24 -27.27 0.99 0.49
N THR A 25 -26.50 1.83 1.19
CA THR A 25 -25.04 1.68 1.28
C THR A 25 -24.67 0.40 2.02
N PHE A 26 -25.36 0.10 3.12
CA PHE A 26 -25.13 -1.13 3.87
C PHE A 26 -25.48 -2.38 3.04
N ALA A 27 -26.58 -2.35 2.28
CA ALA A 27 -26.97 -3.44 1.39
C ALA A 27 -25.91 -3.70 0.32
N VAL A 28 -25.34 -2.65 -0.29
CA VAL A 28 -24.22 -2.77 -1.24
C VAL A 28 -23.02 -3.44 -0.58
N PHE A 29 -22.64 -3.04 0.65
CA PHE A 29 -21.54 -3.70 1.37
C PHE A 29 -21.85 -5.17 1.70
N CYS A 30 -23.08 -5.50 2.10
CA CYS A 30 -23.49 -6.88 2.31
C CYS A 30 -23.30 -7.73 1.05
N VAL A 31 -23.80 -7.25 -0.08
CA VAL A 31 -23.80 -8.01 -1.34
C VAL A 31 -22.39 -8.15 -1.94
N PHE A 32 -21.62 -7.06 -1.95
CA PHE A 32 -20.35 -7.01 -2.70
C PHE A 32 -19.10 -7.20 -1.84
N LEU A 33 -19.21 -7.10 -0.50
CA LEU A 33 -18.07 -7.27 0.40
C LEU A 33 -18.29 -8.44 1.37
N TYR A 34 -19.34 -8.41 2.18
CA TYR A 34 -19.51 -9.42 3.25
C TYR A 34 -19.89 -10.81 2.72
N ILE A 35 -20.78 -10.91 1.72
CA ILE A 35 -21.14 -12.21 1.14
C ILE A 35 -19.94 -12.89 0.45
N PRO A 36 -19.19 -12.24 -0.46
CA PRO A 36 -17.99 -12.82 -1.07
C PRO A 36 -16.93 -13.19 -0.02
N PHE A 37 -16.79 -12.37 1.02
CA PHE A 37 -15.88 -12.64 2.13
C PHE A 37 -16.22 -13.95 2.86
N VAL A 38 -17.49 -14.14 3.26
CA VAL A 38 -17.93 -15.38 3.93
C VAL A 38 -17.82 -16.58 2.98
N LYS A 39 -18.12 -16.39 1.68
CA LYS A 39 -17.89 -17.44 0.67
C LYS A 39 -16.42 -17.83 0.56
N ALA A 40 -15.49 -16.88 0.57
CA ALA A 40 -14.06 -17.16 0.53
C ALA A 40 -13.59 -17.94 1.78
N LEU A 41 -14.07 -17.58 2.98
CA LEU A 41 -13.83 -18.35 4.20
C LEU A 41 -14.41 -19.76 4.15
N ARG A 42 -15.54 -19.95 3.46
CA ARG A 42 -16.09 -21.28 3.24
C ARG A 42 -15.21 -22.05 2.27
N ILE A 43 -14.90 -21.50 1.10
CA ILE A 43 -14.11 -22.15 0.04
C ILE A 43 -12.74 -22.59 0.56
N SER A 44 -12.10 -21.83 1.45
CA SER A 44 -10.79 -22.20 2.01
C SER A 44 -10.79 -23.52 2.78
N THR A 45 -11.95 -24.01 3.21
CA THR A 45 -12.09 -25.32 3.90
C THR A 45 -12.48 -26.48 2.98
N TYR A 46 -12.62 -26.22 1.67
CA TYR A 46 -13.00 -27.20 0.67
C TYR A 46 -11.89 -27.33 -0.38
N LYS A 47 -11.75 -28.54 -0.95
CA LYS A 47 -10.98 -28.72 -2.17
C LYS A 47 -11.86 -28.29 -3.33
N PHE A 48 -11.54 -27.12 -3.89
CA PHE A 48 -12.38 -26.50 -4.92
C PHE A 48 -11.52 -25.96 -6.06
N ASN A 49 -11.93 -26.25 -7.29
CA ASN A 49 -11.23 -25.86 -8.50
C ASN A 49 -11.84 -24.63 -9.20
N GLY A 50 -12.85 -24.00 -8.60
CA GLY A 50 -13.54 -22.84 -9.17
C GLY A 50 -14.81 -23.18 -9.96
N ILE A 51 -15.09 -24.46 -10.23
CA ILE A 51 -16.22 -24.90 -11.05
C ILE A 51 -17.04 -25.95 -10.29
N GLY A 52 -18.38 -25.82 -10.35
CA GLY A 52 -19.30 -26.75 -9.71
C GLY A 52 -19.56 -26.44 -8.23
N ASP A 53 -20.14 -27.42 -7.53
CA ASP A 53 -20.54 -27.28 -6.14
C ASP A 53 -19.41 -27.60 -5.16
N LEU A 54 -19.46 -27.00 -3.97
CA LEU A 54 -18.55 -27.27 -2.86
C LEU A 54 -18.90 -28.59 -2.17
N THR A 55 -18.46 -29.70 -2.76
CA THR A 55 -18.75 -31.06 -2.25
C THR A 55 -17.63 -31.66 -1.40
N ASP A 56 -16.37 -31.31 -1.68
CA ASP A 56 -15.20 -31.95 -1.09
C ASP A 56 -14.64 -31.15 0.10
N TYR A 57 -15.18 -31.38 1.30
CA TYR A 57 -14.75 -30.71 2.53
C TYR A 57 -13.45 -31.32 3.06
N VAL A 58 -12.41 -30.49 3.18
CA VAL A 58 -11.06 -30.91 3.62
C VAL A 58 -10.62 -30.25 4.92
N GLY A 59 -11.50 -29.50 5.59
CA GLY A 59 -11.19 -28.83 6.85
C GLY A 59 -10.03 -27.85 6.72
N PHE A 60 -8.93 -28.10 7.44
CA PHE A 60 -7.75 -27.22 7.45
C PHE A 60 -6.63 -27.66 6.48
N ASP A 61 -6.83 -28.69 5.67
CA ASP A 61 -5.76 -29.24 4.81
C ASP A 61 -5.20 -28.20 3.83
N ASN A 62 -6.06 -27.35 3.25
CA ASN A 62 -5.60 -26.26 2.38
C ASN A 62 -4.67 -25.27 3.12
N TYR A 63 -4.92 -24.99 4.39
CA TYR A 63 -4.05 -24.11 5.18
C TYR A 63 -2.68 -24.75 5.41
N TRP A 64 -2.66 -26.06 5.69
CA TRP A 64 -1.40 -26.81 5.81
C TRP A 64 -0.61 -26.80 4.50
N ARG A 65 -1.28 -27.01 3.35
CA ARG A 65 -0.65 -26.91 2.03
C ARG A 65 -0.03 -25.53 1.78
N VAL A 66 -0.70 -24.44 2.18
CA VAL A 66 -0.13 -23.09 2.07
C VAL A 66 1.09 -22.93 2.98
N LEU A 67 1.01 -23.39 4.22
CA LEU A 67 2.10 -23.28 5.19
C LEU A 67 3.30 -24.20 4.87
N GLN A 68 3.15 -25.14 3.95
CA GLN A 68 4.24 -25.97 3.42
C GLN A 68 4.74 -25.51 2.03
N ASP A 69 4.15 -24.47 1.45
CA ASP A 69 4.51 -24.00 0.11
C ASP A 69 5.62 -22.93 0.19
N ASP A 70 6.83 -23.26 -0.26
CA ASP A 70 7.96 -22.33 -0.30
C ASP A 70 7.66 -21.06 -1.12
N LYS A 71 6.80 -21.17 -2.15
CA LYS A 71 6.39 -20.01 -2.96
C LYS A 71 5.52 -19.06 -2.17
N PHE A 72 4.70 -19.55 -1.24
CA PHE A 72 3.93 -18.71 -0.34
C PHE A 72 4.86 -17.85 0.53
N TYR A 73 5.92 -18.45 1.11
CA TYR A 73 6.89 -17.70 1.93
C TYR A 73 7.72 -16.72 1.11
N SER A 74 8.11 -17.09 -0.11
CA SER A 74 8.78 -16.16 -1.04
C SER A 74 7.89 -14.96 -1.34
N ALA A 75 6.64 -15.20 -1.72
CA ALA A 75 5.65 -14.15 -1.99
C ALA A 75 5.36 -13.29 -0.75
N PHE A 76 5.28 -13.92 0.42
CA PHE A 76 5.11 -13.26 1.72
C PHE A 76 6.24 -12.26 1.94
N TRP A 77 7.48 -12.72 1.91
CA TRP A 77 8.63 -11.85 2.17
C TRP A 77 8.82 -10.78 1.11
N ASN A 78 8.53 -11.07 -0.16
CA ASN A 78 8.58 -10.07 -1.22
C ASN A 78 7.53 -8.96 -1.00
N THR A 79 6.34 -9.33 -0.53
CA THR A 79 5.31 -8.36 -0.14
C THR A 79 5.79 -7.46 1.00
N PHE A 80 6.42 -8.03 2.04
CA PHE A 80 6.98 -7.24 3.14
C PHE A 80 8.18 -6.39 2.74
N LYS A 81 9.05 -6.87 1.85
CA LYS A 81 10.17 -6.09 1.28
C LYS A 81 9.62 -4.88 0.52
N LEU A 82 8.58 -5.08 -0.30
CA LEU A 82 7.92 -4.00 -1.02
C LEU A 82 7.32 -2.98 -0.05
N ILE A 83 6.54 -3.42 0.94
CA ILE A 83 5.95 -2.54 1.96
C ILE A 83 7.01 -1.73 2.70
N GLY A 84 8.08 -2.40 3.16
CA GLY A 84 9.15 -1.77 3.91
C GLY A 84 9.93 -0.76 3.06
N ALA A 85 10.25 -1.13 1.82
CA ALA A 85 10.94 -0.25 0.88
C ALA A 85 10.07 0.97 0.50
N ASP A 86 8.79 0.77 0.17
CA ASP A 86 7.88 1.87 -0.15
C ASP A 86 7.69 2.80 1.04
N SER A 87 7.36 2.26 2.22
CA SER A 87 7.17 3.04 3.44
C SER A 87 8.40 3.90 3.78
N LEU A 88 9.60 3.35 3.62
CA LEU A 88 10.82 4.08 3.94
C LEU A 88 11.18 5.12 2.86
N PHE A 89 11.28 4.67 1.61
CA PHE A 89 11.80 5.50 0.53
C PHE A 89 10.76 6.46 -0.01
N SER A 90 9.51 6.04 -0.18
CA SER A 90 8.46 6.90 -0.73
C SER A 90 8.05 8.00 0.25
N ILE A 91 7.83 7.68 1.53
CA ILE A 91 7.52 8.69 2.55
C ILE A 91 8.74 9.59 2.79
N GLY A 92 9.94 9.02 2.87
CA GLY A 92 11.17 9.78 3.09
C GLY A 92 11.47 10.77 1.96
N THR A 93 11.44 10.32 0.70
CA THR A 93 11.65 11.21 -0.44
C THR A 93 10.48 12.18 -0.64
N GLY A 94 9.24 11.73 -0.38
CA GLY A 94 8.05 12.59 -0.40
C GLY A 94 8.15 13.72 0.63
N PHE A 95 8.66 13.44 1.83
CA PHE A 95 8.95 14.46 2.84
C PHE A 95 10.01 15.46 2.37
N LEU A 96 11.12 14.99 1.80
CA LEU A 96 12.18 15.87 1.31
C LEU A 96 11.64 16.83 0.24
N LEU A 97 10.89 16.31 -0.74
CA LEU A 97 10.27 17.12 -1.79
C LEU A 97 9.24 18.11 -1.21
N ALA A 98 8.37 17.65 -0.30
CA ALA A 98 7.38 18.49 0.37
C ALA A 98 8.05 19.63 1.15
N PHE A 99 9.15 19.35 1.84
CA PHE A 99 9.89 20.33 2.61
C PHE A 99 10.59 21.38 1.73
N VAL A 100 11.15 20.97 0.58
CA VAL A 100 11.70 21.89 -0.41
C VAL A 100 10.60 22.82 -0.96
N LEU A 101 9.43 22.27 -1.30
CA LEU A 101 8.28 23.05 -1.76
C LEU A 101 7.74 23.99 -0.67
N TYR A 102 7.75 23.54 0.59
CA TYR A 102 7.34 24.34 1.74
C TYR A 102 8.22 25.58 1.90
N LYS A 103 9.55 25.44 1.81
CA LYS A 103 10.51 26.55 1.93
C LYS A 103 10.40 27.63 0.85
N GLY A 104 9.64 27.39 -0.22
CA GLY A 104 9.34 28.41 -1.23
C GLY A 104 10.33 28.42 -2.40
N ILE A 105 10.20 27.45 -3.29
CA ILE A 105 10.88 27.47 -4.60
C ILE A 105 10.11 28.36 -5.60
N LYS A 106 10.84 28.99 -6.52
CA LYS A 106 10.24 29.63 -7.70
C LYS A 106 9.48 28.58 -8.52
N LEU A 107 8.33 28.93 -9.11
CA LEU A 107 7.46 28.04 -9.88
C LEU A 107 6.84 26.86 -9.10
N LYS A 108 6.61 27.01 -7.80
CA LYS A 108 5.98 26.00 -6.92
C LYS A 108 4.73 25.31 -7.49
N ARG A 109 3.84 26.06 -8.18
CA ARG A 109 2.65 25.48 -8.83
C ARG A 109 2.99 24.49 -9.94
N PHE A 110 3.99 24.81 -10.76
CA PHE A 110 4.44 23.93 -11.84
C PHE A 110 5.03 22.64 -11.28
N PHE A 111 5.91 22.73 -10.28
CA PHE A 111 6.49 21.55 -9.64
C PHE A 111 5.42 20.68 -8.96
N ASN A 112 4.45 21.29 -8.26
CA ASN A 112 3.33 20.54 -7.68
C ASN A 112 2.55 19.74 -8.74
N THR A 113 2.20 20.37 -9.86
CA THR A 113 1.46 19.69 -10.93
C THR A 113 2.32 18.61 -11.59
N ALA A 114 3.55 18.94 -11.99
CA ALA A 114 4.43 18.02 -12.72
C ALA A 114 4.79 16.78 -11.89
N LEU A 115 5.06 16.97 -10.60
CA LEU A 115 5.38 15.86 -9.71
C LEU A 115 4.17 14.97 -9.44
N PHE A 116 2.93 15.47 -9.55
CA PHE A 116 1.72 14.71 -9.28
C PHE A 116 1.21 13.87 -10.46
N ILE A 117 1.61 14.20 -11.69
CA ILE A 117 1.18 13.48 -12.90
C ILE A 117 1.37 11.96 -12.81
N PRO A 118 2.52 11.41 -12.34
CA PRO A 118 2.72 9.97 -12.26
C PRO A 118 1.62 9.25 -11.49
N TYR A 119 1.17 9.82 -10.38
CA TYR A 119 0.15 9.22 -9.51
C TYR A 119 -1.26 9.18 -10.15
N LEU A 120 -1.49 10.00 -11.17
CA LEU A 120 -2.77 10.03 -11.91
C LEU A 120 -2.85 8.98 -13.02
N ILE A 121 -1.71 8.40 -13.40
CA ILE A 121 -1.64 7.40 -14.47
C ILE A 121 -2.00 6.02 -13.88
N SER A 122 -2.80 5.22 -14.60
CA SER A 122 -3.14 3.88 -14.12
C SER A 122 -1.90 3.00 -13.95
N MET A 123 -1.91 2.14 -12.92
CA MET A 123 -0.82 1.18 -12.63
C MET A 123 -0.44 0.31 -13.83
N VAL A 124 -1.43 -0.10 -14.64
CA VAL A 124 -1.21 -0.93 -15.83
C VAL A 124 -0.40 -0.18 -16.89
N VAL A 125 -0.70 1.10 -17.11
CA VAL A 125 0.05 1.95 -18.06
C VAL A 125 1.45 2.20 -17.55
N ILE A 126 1.61 2.49 -16.26
CA ILE A 126 2.93 2.67 -15.64
C ILE A 126 3.77 1.40 -15.79
N GLY A 127 3.24 0.24 -15.42
CA GLY A 127 3.93 -1.03 -15.57
C GLY A 127 4.33 -1.31 -17.02
N SER A 128 3.49 -0.94 -17.98
CA SER A 128 3.78 -1.10 -19.41
C SER A 128 4.92 -0.18 -19.88
N ILE A 129 4.92 1.09 -19.45
CA ILE A 129 5.99 2.05 -19.75
C ILE A 129 7.31 1.56 -19.15
N TRP A 130 7.30 1.18 -17.89
CA TRP A 130 8.51 0.73 -17.20
C TRP A 130 9.04 -0.61 -17.73
N ARG A 131 8.17 -1.47 -18.27
CA ARG A 131 8.62 -2.67 -19.00
C ARG A 131 9.43 -2.32 -20.25
N ILE A 132 9.08 -1.24 -20.96
CA ILE A 132 9.88 -0.74 -22.09
C ILE A 132 11.16 -0.08 -21.58
N ILE A 133 11.10 0.71 -20.51
CA ILE A 133 12.29 1.35 -19.91
C ILE A 133 13.34 0.30 -19.51
N TYR A 134 12.88 -0.80 -18.92
CA TYR A 134 13.69 -1.91 -18.45
C TYR A 134 14.01 -2.96 -19.52
N ASP A 135 13.57 -2.77 -20.78
CA ASP A 135 13.87 -3.72 -21.84
C ASP A 135 15.39 -3.77 -22.10
N PRO A 136 16.01 -4.96 -22.12
CA PRO A 136 17.45 -5.05 -22.26
C PRO A 136 17.98 -4.66 -23.64
N THR A 137 17.13 -4.65 -24.67
CA THR A 137 17.51 -4.44 -26.07
C THR A 137 17.14 -3.06 -26.59
N ILE A 138 15.91 -2.61 -26.31
CA ILE A 138 15.37 -1.32 -26.79
C ILE A 138 15.19 -0.30 -25.67
N GLY A 139 15.47 -0.69 -24.43
CA GLY A 139 15.16 0.12 -23.27
C GLY A 139 16.12 1.30 -23.08
N PRO A 140 15.60 2.52 -22.86
CA PRO A 140 16.43 3.70 -22.62
C PRO A 140 17.33 3.56 -21.39
N LEU A 141 17.00 2.73 -20.40
CA LEU A 141 17.85 2.57 -19.21
C LEU A 141 19.20 1.94 -19.57
N ASN A 142 19.20 0.83 -20.31
CA ASN A 142 20.44 0.17 -20.72
C ASN A 142 21.23 1.02 -21.71
N GLN A 143 20.55 1.64 -22.69
CA GLN A 143 21.20 2.57 -23.63
C GLN A 143 21.86 3.75 -22.91
N PHE A 144 21.22 4.27 -21.86
CA PHE A 144 21.81 5.33 -21.04
C PHE A 144 23.03 4.84 -20.26
N LEU A 145 22.97 3.66 -19.64
CA LEU A 145 24.11 3.05 -18.94
C LEU A 145 25.29 2.82 -19.87
N GLU A 146 25.04 2.31 -21.07
CA GLU A 146 26.07 2.13 -22.11
C GLU A 146 26.68 3.47 -22.53
N ALA A 147 25.86 4.50 -22.75
CA ALA A 147 26.32 5.82 -23.17
C ALA A 147 27.23 6.53 -22.15
N ILE A 148 27.02 6.29 -20.85
CA ILE A 148 27.85 6.86 -19.77
C ILE A 148 29.03 5.96 -19.37
N GLY A 149 29.30 4.88 -20.12
CA GLY A 149 30.41 3.96 -19.87
C GLY A 149 30.16 2.92 -18.77
N LEU A 150 28.91 2.75 -18.33
CA LEU A 150 28.48 1.75 -17.34
C LEU A 150 27.81 0.54 -18.01
N ALA A 151 28.26 0.16 -19.21
CA ALA A 151 27.71 -0.97 -19.97
C ALA A 151 27.70 -2.29 -19.18
N GLU A 152 28.65 -2.50 -18.27
CA GLU A 152 28.72 -3.69 -17.40
C GLU A 152 27.52 -3.82 -16.43
N TRP A 153 26.80 -2.72 -16.19
CA TRP A 153 25.64 -2.68 -15.30
C TRP A 153 24.32 -2.86 -16.08
N ALA A 154 24.38 -2.80 -17.42
CA ALA A 154 23.24 -3.09 -18.27
C ALA A 154 22.90 -4.58 -18.16
N GLN A 155 21.64 -4.87 -17.83
CA GLN A 155 21.20 -6.23 -17.53
C GLN A 155 19.70 -6.40 -17.84
N PRO A 156 19.19 -7.63 -17.98
CA PRO A 156 17.77 -7.87 -18.15
C PRO A 156 17.03 -7.72 -16.80
N TRP A 157 16.71 -6.48 -16.43
CA TRP A 157 16.16 -6.09 -15.12
C TRP A 157 14.94 -6.90 -14.67
N LEU A 158 14.04 -7.24 -15.59
CA LEU A 158 12.79 -7.94 -15.28
C LEU A 158 12.89 -9.46 -15.40
N SER A 159 13.96 -9.97 -16.03
CA SER A 159 14.16 -11.40 -16.32
C SER A 159 15.28 -12.03 -15.49
N ASN A 160 15.86 -11.29 -14.54
CA ASN A 160 16.85 -11.78 -13.61
C ASN A 160 16.25 -11.84 -12.18
N GLU A 161 16.45 -12.97 -11.50
CA GLU A 161 15.88 -13.26 -10.17
C GLU A 161 16.29 -12.25 -9.10
N HIS A 162 17.48 -11.66 -9.22
CA HIS A 162 17.99 -10.70 -8.24
C HIS A 162 17.51 -9.26 -8.48
N THR A 163 17.10 -8.92 -9.70
CA THR A 163 16.80 -7.54 -10.10
C THR A 163 15.32 -7.30 -10.38
N ALA A 164 14.54 -8.35 -10.64
CA ALA A 164 13.11 -8.23 -10.96
C ALA A 164 12.31 -7.54 -9.83
N LEU A 165 12.48 -7.99 -8.57
CA LEU A 165 11.78 -7.39 -7.43
C LEU A 165 12.28 -5.96 -7.15
N PRO A 166 13.60 -5.67 -7.09
CA PRO A 166 14.10 -4.29 -6.97
C PRO A 166 13.61 -3.34 -8.07
N ALA A 167 13.54 -3.79 -9.31
CA ALA A 167 13.01 -2.99 -10.42
C ALA A 167 11.53 -2.64 -10.20
N ILE A 168 10.70 -3.61 -9.81
CA ILE A 168 9.30 -3.37 -9.45
C ILE A 168 9.20 -2.40 -8.26
N MET A 169 9.98 -2.60 -7.20
CA MET A 169 9.97 -1.73 -6.02
C MET A 169 10.35 -0.30 -6.39
N LEU A 170 11.37 -0.10 -7.22
CA LEU A 170 11.79 1.23 -7.66
C LEU A 170 10.67 1.96 -8.41
N THR A 171 10.03 1.27 -9.35
CA THR A 171 8.89 1.84 -10.08
C THR A 171 7.71 2.12 -9.15
N TRP A 172 7.47 1.27 -8.14
CA TRP A 172 6.34 1.40 -7.22
C TRP A 172 6.55 2.62 -6.31
N ILE A 173 7.74 2.72 -5.71
CA ILE A 173 8.19 3.87 -4.92
C ILE A 173 8.07 5.14 -5.74
N TRP A 174 8.59 5.15 -6.97
CA TRP A 174 8.51 6.32 -7.85
C TRP A 174 7.07 6.78 -8.07
N HIS A 175 6.14 5.85 -8.24
CA HIS A 175 4.73 6.15 -8.43
C HIS A 175 4.03 6.68 -7.17
N THR A 176 4.41 6.22 -5.97
CA THR A 176 3.74 6.59 -4.70
C THR A 176 4.29 7.89 -4.09
N ILE A 177 5.52 8.28 -4.43
CA ILE A 177 6.17 9.53 -3.95
C ILE A 177 5.26 10.76 -4.05
N PRO A 178 4.58 11.03 -5.19
CA PRO A 178 3.80 12.24 -5.34
C PRO A 178 2.62 12.34 -4.37
N PHE A 179 1.96 11.22 -4.08
CA PHE A 179 0.87 11.17 -3.12
C PHE A 179 1.36 11.49 -1.71
N ASN A 180 2.43 10.83 -1.27
CA ASN A 180 3.04 11.07 0.04
C ASN A 180 3.50 12.51 0.19
N MET A 181 4.20 13.03 -0.84
CA MET A 181 4.64 14.42 -0.90
C MET A 181 3.49 15.40 -0.77
N LEU A 182 2.39 15.20 -1.50
CA LEU A 182 1.24 16.11 -1.50
C LEU A 182 0.58 16.18 -0.11
N ILE A 183 0.38 15.04 0.54
CA ILE A 183 -0.23 14.98 1.88
C ILE A 183 0.67 15.65 2.93
N ILE A 184 1.97 15.39 2.90
CA ILE A 184 2.93 16.02 3.82
C ILE A 184 2.97 17.53 3.58
N TYR A 185 3.04 17.94 2.32
CA TYR A 185 3.08 19.34 1.93
C TYR A 185 1.79 20.08 2.35
N ALA A 186 0.62 19.48 2.17
CA ALA A 186 -0.65 20.05 2.62
C ALA A 186 -0.69 20.22 4.14
N ASN A 187 -0.20 19.24 4.92
CA ASN A 187 -0.11 19.35 6.37
C ASN A 187 0.88 20.46 6.79
N LEU A 188 2.04 20.57 6.13
CA LEU A 188 2.99 21.65 6.40
C LEU A 188 2.38 23.04 6.17
N MET A 189 1.54 23.22 5.14
CA MET A 189 0.85 24.50 4.88
C MET A 189 -0.14 24.91 5.98
N THR A 190 -0.63 23.97 6.79
CA THR A 190 -1.56 24.25 7.90
C THR A 190 -0.87 24.57 9.21
N MET A 191 0.46 24.42 9.28
CA MET A 191 1.22 24.67 10.50
C MET A 191 1.18 26.17 10.85
N PRO A 192 0.79 26.56 12.08
CA PRO A 192 0.82 27.96 12.51
C PRO A 192 2.24 28.54 12.41
N GLY A 193 2.37 29.73 11.81
CA GLY A 193 3.65 30.42 11.63
C GLY A 193 4.34 30.77 12.95
N ASP A 194 3.54 31.04 13.99
CA ASP A 194 3.97 31.44 15.33
C ASP A 194 5.03 30.50 15.92
N PHE A 195 4.95 29.19 15.65
CA PHE A 195 5.95 28.21 16.13
C PHE A 195 7.33 28.44 15.53
N LEU A 196 7.41 28.81 14.25
CA LEU A 196 8.68 29.07 13.58
C LEU A 196 9.23 30.45 13.93
N GLU A 197 8.35 31.45 14.06
CA GLU A 197 8.73 32.81 14.45
C GLU A 197 9.26 32.85 15.89
N ALA A 198 8.58 32.20 16.84
CA ALA A 198 9.06 32.09 18.22
C ALA A 198 10.43 31.40 18.30
N ALA A 199 10.63 30.32 17.54
CA ALA A 199 11.91 29.62 17.49
C ALA A 199 13.02 30.48 16.85
N GLU A 200 12.70 31.35 15.89
CA GLU A 200 13.65 32.31 15.33
C GLU A 200 14.06 33.37 16.35
N MET A 201 13.12 33.86 17.16
CA MET A 201 13.41 34.78 18.27
C MET A 201 14.31 34.15 19.34
N ASP A 202 14.14 32.84 19.60
CA ASP A 202 15.00 32.06 20.51
C ASP A 202 16.36 31.67 19.89
N GLY A 203 16.66 32.12 18.66
CA GLY A 203 17.93 31.85 17.98
C GLY A 203 18.07 30.41 17.45
N ALA A 204 16.96 29.69 17.26
CA ALA A 204 17.00 28.32 16.78
C ALA A 204 17.51 28.22 15.33
N THR A 205 18.52 27.38 15.14
CA THR A 205 19.07 27.06 13.82
C THR A 205 18.05 26.32 12.94
N PRO A 206 18.18 26.36 11.60
CA PRO A 206 17.27 25.64 10.70
C PRO A 206 17.16 24.14 10.98
N PHE A 207 18.24 23.50 11.42
CA PHE A 207 18.24 22.09 11.79
C PHE A 207 17.48 21.83 13.10
N GLN A 208 17.59 22.74 14.09
CA GLN A 208 16.80 22.66 15.31
C GLN A 208 15.30 22.82 15.01
N LYS A 209 14.92 23.78 14.16
CA LYS A 209 13.51 23.93 13.71
C LYS A 209 13.00 22.67 13.02
N LEU A 210 13.80 22.07 12.13
CA LEU A 210 13.46 20.81 11.47
C LEU A 210 13.23 19.66 12.48
N ARG A 211 14.19 19.44 13.39
CA ARG A 211 14.19 18.31 14.31
C ARG A 211 13.18 18.43 15.45
N TYR A 212 13.01 19.63 16.00
CA TYR A 212 12.24 19.84 17.23
C TYR A 212 10.85 20.42 17.01
N ILE A 213 10.55 20.96 15.82
CA ILE A 213 9.24 21.56 15.52
C ILE A 213 8.58 20.81 14.37
N ILE A 214 9.23 20.81 13.19
CA ILE A 214 8.60 20.32 11.96
C ILE A 214 8.41 18.80 11.97
N LEU A 215 9.45 18.03 12.32
CA LEU A 215 9.34 16.57 12.40
C LEU A 215 8.32 16.12 13.46
N PRO A 216 8.32 16.64 14.70
CA PRO A 216 7.29 16.32 15.68
C PRO A 216 5.87 16.68 15.23
N TYR A 217 5.70 17.83 14.58
CA TYR A 217 4.40 18.25 14.02
C TYR A 217 3.87 17.26 12.98
N LEU A 218 4.76 16.68 12.16
CA LEU A 218 4.40 15.72 11.11
C LEU A 218 4.28 14.26 11.57
N LEU A 219 4.60 13.92 12.83
CA LEU A 219 4.50 12.54 13.32
C LEU A 219 3.10 11.90 13.10
N PRO A 220 1.97 12.58 13.37
CA PRO A 220 0.64 12.02 13.08
C PRO A 220 0.42 11.79 11.58
N THR A 221 0.95 12.69 10.74
CA THR A 221 0.90 12.58 9.28
C THR A 221 1.68 11.37 8.79
N PHE A 222 2.91 11.15 9.28
CA PHE A 222 3.69 9.96 8.93
C PHE A 222 3.03 8.67 9.39
N GLY A 223 2.42 8.65 10.58
CA GLY A 223 1.66 7.49 11.06
C GLY A 223 0.46 7.17 10.15
N THR A 224 -0.27 8.20 9.69
CA THR A 224 -1.38 8.04 8.76
C THR A 224 -0.90 7.54 7.39
N LEU A 225 0.18 8.12 6.85
CA LEU A 225 0.75 7.71 5.58
C LEU A 225 1.28 6.27 5.61
N LEU A 226 1.95 5.88 6.70
CA LEU A 226 2.41 4.51 6.88
C LEU A 226 1.24 3.51 6.82
N LEU A 227 0.12 3.81 7.48
CA LEU A 227 -1.07 2.96 7.43
C LEU A 227 -1.67 2.87 6.01
N LEU A 228 -1.72 3.99 5.29
CA LEU A 228 -2.22 4.04 3.91
C LEU A 228 -1.31 3.30 2.93
N THR A 229 0.00 3.48 3.05
CA THR A 229 1.03 2.78 2.26
C THR A 229 0.90 1.28 2.47
N VAL A 230 0.96 0.80 3.73
CA VAL A 230 0.80 -0.63 4.04
C VAL A 230 -0.50 -1.19 3.42
N THR A 231 -1.61 -0.46 3.54
CA THR A 231 -2.90 -0.92 2.99
C THR A 231 -2.91 -1.01 1.46
N THR A 232 -2.17 -0.11 0.79
CA THR A 232 -2.12 -0.01 -0.68
C THR A 232 -1.17 -1.06 -1.25
N ASP A 233 0.01 -1.20 -0.67
CA ASP A 233 1.08 -2.11 -1.09
C ASP A 233 0.68 -3.58 -0.96
N LEU A 234 -0.17 -3.90 0.01
CA LEU A 234 -0.76 -5.23 0.13
C LEU A 234 -1.58 -5.64 -1.09
N LYS A 235 -2.01 -4.66 -1.88
CA LYS A 235 -2.79 -4.86 -3.10
C LYS A 235 -1.94 -4.66 -4.35
N ALA A 236 -0.61 -4.71 -4.27
CA ALA A 236 0.34 -4.52 -5.37
C ALA A 236 0.34 -5.66 -6.42
N PHE A 237 -0.84 -6.12 -6.84
CA PHE A 237 -1.03 -7.15 -7.87
C PHE A 237 -0.72 -6.62 -9.26
N ASP A 238 -1.40 -5.53 -9.64
CA ASP A 238 -1.48 -5.06 -11.03
C ASP A 238 -0.10 -4.86 -11.64
N MET A 239 0.78 -4.20 -10.88
CA MET A 239 2.10 -3.82 -11.35
C MET A 239 3.04 -5.01 -11.48
N VAL A 240 3.06 -5.91 -10.48
CA VAL A 240 3.83 -7.17 -10.52
C VAL A 240 3.35 -8.03 -11.70
N TRP A 241 2.04 -8.11 -11.90
CA TRP A 241 1.45 -8.92 -12.97
C TRP A 241 1.78 -8.37 -14.36
N VAL A 242 1.72 -7.04 -14.55
CA VAL A 242 2.01 -6.41 -15.85
C VAL A 242 3.49 -6.46 -16.21
N MET A 243 4.37 -6.26 -15.24
CA MET A 243 5.82 -6.14 -15.50
C MET A 243 6.49 -7.51 -15.63
N THR A 244 6.21 -8.45 -14.74
CA THR A 244 6.97 -9.71 -14.65
C THR A 244 6.12 -10.96 -14.56
N GLN A 245 4.81 -10.85 -14.27
CA GLN A 245 3.97 -12.00 -13.90
C GLN A 245 4.61 -12.85 -12.80
N GLY A 246 5.28 -12.20 -11.82
CA GLY A 246 6.02 -12.86 -10.74
C GLY A 246 7.50 -13.15 -11.06
N GLY A 247 7.97 -12.92 -12.28
CA GLY A 247 9.38 -13.05 -12.67
C GLY A 247 9.88 -14.50 -12.74
N PRO A 248 11.15 -14.70 -13.11
CA PRO A 248 11.75 -16.04 -13.16
C PRO A 248 11.65 -16.72 -11.80
N GLY A 249 11.17 -17.97 -11.78
CA GLY A 249 11.05 -18.76 -10.55
C GLY A 249 10.09 -18.22 -9.47
N GLY A 250 9.34 -17.14 -9.73
CA GLY A 250 8.56 -16.44 -8.69
C GLY A 250 9.37 -15.42 -7.88
N ALA A 251 10.55 -15.02 -8.36
CA ALA A 251 11.47 -14.12 -7.65
C ALA A 251 10.89 -12.73 -7.33
N SER A 252 9.90 -12.27 -8.09
CA SER A 252 9.17 -11.01 -7.86
C SER A 252 7.69 -11.21 -7.55
N GLU A 253 7.29 -12.46 -7.29
CA GLU A 253 5.92 -12.77 -6.90
C GLU A 253 5.62 -12.13 -5.54
N VAL A 254 4.42 -11.56 -5.42
CA VAL A 254 3.85 -11.03 -4.18
C VAL A 254 2.59 -11.81 -3.87
N ILE A 255 2.06 -11.66 -2.66
CA ILE A 255 0.98 -12.52 -2.17
C ILE A 255 -0.27 -12.47 -3.04
N THR A 256 -0.63 -11.29 -3.52
CA THR A 256 -1.80 -11.13 -4.39
C THR A 256 -1.60 -11.79 -5.75
N SER A 257 -0.39 -11.75 -6.33
CA SER A 257 -0.08 -12.46 -7.56
C SER A 257 0.07 -13.97 -7.37
N TYR A 258 0.57 -14.42 -6.21
CA TYR A 258 0.55 -15.83 -5.80
C TYR A 258 -0.89 -16.36 -5.72
N VAL A 259 -1.77 -15.68 -4.98
CA VAL A 259 -3.19 -16.04 -4.85
C VAL A 259 -3.86 -16.09 -6.22
N TYR A 260 -3.62 -15.07 -7.05
CA TYR A 260 -4.17 -15.01 -8.40
C TYR A 260 -3.70 -16.20 -9.25
N ARG A 261 -2.40 -16.49 -9.27
CA ARG A 261 -1.85 -17.63 -10.00
C ARG A 261 -2.45 -18.94 -9.51
N LYS A 262 -2.57 -19.12 -8.19
CA LYS A 262 -3.12 -20.33 -7.60
C LYS A 262 -4.59 -20.55 -7.97
N ALA A 263 -5.40 -19.49 -7.91
CA ALA A 263 -6.82 -19.54 -8.26
C ALA A 263 -7.04 -19.71 -9.76
N PHE A 264 -6.42 -18.87 -10.60
CA PHE A 264 -6.80 -18.75 -12.00
C PHE A 264 -5.87 -19.49 -12.97
N SER A 265 -4.59 -19.65 -12.64
CA SER A 265 -3.65 -20.39 -13.51
C SER A 265 -3.58 -21.87 -13.17
N THR A 266 -3.59 -22.22 -11.88
CA THR A 266 -3.56 -23.63 -11.44
C THR A 266 -4.93 -24.19 -11.06
N GLN A 267 -5.99 -23.38 -11.10
CA GLN A 267 -7.37 -23.79 -10.77
C GLN A 267 -7.47 -24.42 -9.37
N ASP A 268 -6.74 -23.90 -8.39
CA ASP A 268 -6.75 -24.36 -7.00
C ASP A 268 -7.28 -23.23 -6.10
N PHE A 269 -8.60 -23.03 -6.17
CA PHE A 269 -9.31 -21.99 -5.43
C PHE A 269 -9.33 -22.26 -3.93
N GLY A 270 -9.36 -23.54 -3.52
CA GLY A 270 -9.29 -23.93 -2.11
C GLY A 270 -8.00 -23.42 -1.44
N THR A 271 -6.85 -23.74 -2.02
CA THR A 271 -5.55 -23.28 -1.50
C THR A 271 -5.37 -21.77 -1.66
N ALA A 272 -5.82 -21.18 -2.78
CA ALA A 272 -5.73 -19.73 -3.00
C ALA A 272 -6.52 -18.90 -1.98
N THR A 273 -7.75 -19.33 -1.66
CA THR A 273 -8.58 -18.67 -0.65
C THR A 273 -8.03 -18.91 0.75
N ALA A 274 -7.49 -20.10 1.07
CA ALA A 274 -6.79 -20.33 2.33
C ALA A 274 -5.59 -19.38 2.52
N ALA A 275 -4.76 -19.19 1.48
CA ALA A 275 -3.66 -18.24 1.50
C ALA A 275 -4.15 -16.80 1.73
N SER A 276 -5.25 -16.40 1.07
CA SER A 276 -5.87 -15.08 1.27
C SER A 276 -6.33 -14.87 2.72
N VAL A 277 -6.91 -15.90 3.35
CA VAL A 277 -7.37 -15.84 4.75
C VAL A 277 -6.20 -15.74 5.71
N ILE A 278 -5.13 -16.52 5.51
CA ILE A 278 -3.90 -16.42 6.31
C ILE A 278 -3.36 -14.98 6.24
N MET A 279 -3.29 -14.41 5.03
CA MET A 279 -2.75 -13.08 4.85
C MET A 279 -3.64 -12.00 5.44
N MET A 280 -4.97 -12.13 5.35
CA MET A 280 -5.88 -11.26 6.07
C MET A 280 -5.59 -11.28 7.58
N LEU A 281 -5.44 -12.46 8.19
CA LEU A 281 -5.18 -12.58 9.63
C LEU A 281 -3.86 -11.91 10.01
N VAL A 282 -2.79 -12.14 9.23
CA VAL A 282 -1.49 -11.48 9.44
C VAL A 282 -1.64 -9.97 9.38
N MET A 283 -2.37 -9.44 8.39
CA MET A 283 -2.51 -7.99 8.20
C MET A 283 -3.38 -7.34 9.27
N VAL A 284 -4.47 -7.97 9.67
CA VAL A 284 -5.29 -7.51 10.80
C VAL A 284 -4.45 -7.46 12.07
N THR A 285 -3.62 -8.48 12.31
CA THR A 285 -2.74 -8.53 13.48
C THR A 285 -1.73 -7.37 13.46
N ILE A 286 -1.06 -7.15 12.32
CA ILE A 286 -0.10 -6.05 12.16
C ILE A 286 -0.79 -4.69 12.34
N MET A 287 -1.96 -4.48 11.75
CA MET A 287 -2.71 -3.23 11.89
C MET A 287 -3.12 -2.97 13.33
N ILE A 288 -3.61 -3.97 14.05
CA ILE A 288 -3.96 -3.83 15.48
C ILE A 288 -2.72 -3.46 16.30
N VAL A 289 -1.61 -4.17 16.09
CA VAL A 289 -0.35 -3.88 16.80
C VAL A 289 0.16 -2.47 16.49
N ALA A 290 0.14 -2.06 15.23
CA ALA A 290 0.55 -0.72 14.82
C ALA A 290 -0.32 0.38 15.45
N GLN A 291 -1.65 0.19 15.49
CA GLN A 291 -2.56 1.13 16.12
C GLN A 291 -2.38 1.20 17.64
N LEU A 292 -2.18 0.07 18.31
CA LEU A 292 -1.92 0.03 19.75
C LEU A 292 -0.60 0.73 20.08
N ALA A 293 0.47 0.45 19.32
CA ALA A 293 1.76 1.13 19.48
C ALA A 293 1.64 2.66 19.28
N GLY A 294 0.90 3.10 18.26
CA GLY A 294 0.64 4.52 18.01
C GLY A 294 -0.14 5.21 19.12
N ARG A 295 -1.14 4.54 19.70
CA ARG A 295 -1.93 5.07 20.84
C ARG A 295 -1.13 5.18 22.13
N MET A 296 -0.19 4.26 22.38
CA MET A 296 0.69 4.30 23.55
C MET A 296 1.73 5.44 23.44
N GLY A 297 2.25 5.71 22.24
CA GLY A 297 3.15 6.84 21.99
C GLY A 297 2.46 8.22 22.03
N GLY A 298 1.17 8.30 21.67
CA GLY A 298 0.39 9.54 21.66
C GLY A 298 -0.24 9.94 23.00
N LYS A 299 -0.27 9.06 24.00
CA LYS A 299 -0.82 9.36 25.34
C LYS A 299 0.20 9.95 26.32
N GLY A 300 1.45 10.15 25.91
CA GLY A 300 2.55 10.60 26.76
C GLY A 300 3.14 11.97 26.40
N ARG A 301 2.44 12.81 25.63
CA ARG A 301 2.88 14.16 25.26
C ARG A 301 1.77 15.17 25.47
#